data_AF-A0A3Q4G9L0-F1
#
_entry.id   AF-A0A3Q4G9L0-F1
#
_cell.length_a   1.000
_cell.length_b   1.000
_cell.length_c   1.000
_cell.angle_alpha   90.00
_cell.angle_beta   90.00
_cell.angle_gamma   90.00
#
_symmetry.space_group_name_H-M   'P 1'
#
loop_
_entity.id
_entity.type
_entity.pdbx_description
1 polymer ?
#
loop_
_entity_poly.entity_id
_entity_poly.type
_entity_poly.pdbx_seq_one_letter_code
_entity_poly.pdbx_strand_id
1 'polypeptide(L)'
;SIKNANLMLYCHSIQDLLNIYYLYTCHIYIMSLIPFGSPACRSYEFSCATVGQCVPQAWRCDGETDCMDGSDEQQCGAPCGSGQVPCVSGDQCVDYQQLCDGTPHCRDASDESIDNCAICVQGQFACGSFGCVDSAQVCDGIQHCLDGSDEQHCGRPTLPSPCSPKQFSCDSGECVHLDRRCDLQKDCVDGSDEKDCGRPHVHLTVVMD
;
A
#
# COMPACT_ATOMS: atom_id res chain seq x y z
N SER A 1 -34.56 18.88 -21.27
CA SER A 1 -35.22 19.76 -22.24
C SER A 1 -36.15 20.73 -21.55
N ILE A 2 -35.98 22.02 -21.89
CA ILE A 2 -36.89 23.16 -21.64
C ILE A 2 -36.88 23.70 -20.20
N LYS A 3 -36.04 24.72 -19.96
CA LYS A 3 -36.38 25.93 -19.15
C LYS A 3 -35.30 27.03 -19.12
N ASN A 4 -34.26 26.97 -19.96
CA ASN A 4 -33.17 27.98 -19.96
C ASN A 4 -33.03 28.79 -21.26
N ALA A 5 -34.10 28.95 -22.04
CA ALA A 5 -34.03 29.72 -23.29
C ALA A 5 -34.61 31.14 -23.21
N ASN A 6 -35.18 31.56 -22.07
CA ASN A 6 -35.95 32.82 -22.00
C ASN A 6 -35.34 33.94 -21.15
N LEU A 7 -34.19 33.73 -20.49
CA LEU A 7 -33.57 34.78 -19.65
C LEU A 7 -32.51 35.61 -20.38
N MET A 8 -31.91 35.09 -21.46
CA MET A 8 -30.94 35.82 -22.29
C MET A 8 -31.58 36.84 -23.24
N LEU A 9 -32.91 36.87 -23.37
CA LEU A 9 -33.63 37.80 -24.25
C LEU A 9 -33.98 39.13 -23.57
N TYR A 10 -33.84 39.26 -22.25
CA TYR A 10 -34.22 40.50 -21.55
C TYR A 10 -33.13 41.58 -21.54
N CYS A 11 -31.87 41.24 -21.85
CA CYS A 11 -30.77 42.20 -21.87
C CYS A 11 -30.43 42.79 -23.26
N HIS A 12 -31.17 42.42 -24.31
CA HIS A 12 -30.88 42.88 -25.69
C HIS A 12 -31.92 43.88 -26.24
N SER A 13 -32.56 44.66 -25.37
CA SER A 13 -33.49 45.73 -25.78
C SER A 13 -33.32 47.03 -24.98
N ILE A 14 -32.07 47.42 -24.69
CA ILE A 14 -31.75 48.80 -24.25
C ILE A 14 -30.51 49.25 -25.02
N GLN A 15 -30.69 49.43 -26.33
CA GLN A 15 -29.86 50.34 -27.10
C GLN A 15 -30.34 51.74 -26.72
N ASP A 16 -29.75 52.33 -25.68
CA ASP A 16 -29.48 53.76 -25.56
C ASP A 16 -28.98 54.10 -24.14
N LEU A 17 -27.66 54.28 -24.07
CA LEU A 17 -26.86 55.17 -23.23
C LEU A 17 -27.43 55.70 -21.89
N LEU A 18 -26.61 55.53 -20.83
CA LEU A 18 -26.54 56.27 -19.55
C LEU A 18 -27.06 55.59 -18.28
N ASN A 19 -26.49 54.43 -17.90
CA ASN A 19 -26.32 54.18 -16.46
C ASN A 19 -25.25 53.12 -16.16
N ILE A 20 -24.01 53.57 -15.91
CA ILE A 20 -22.92 52.74 -15.37
C ILE A 20 -23.35 52.08 -14.05
N TYR A 21 -24.22 52.73 -13.27
CA TYR A 21 -24.82 52.19 -12.05
C TYR A 21 -25.63 50.91 -12.31
N TYR A 22 -26.40 50.84 -13.41
CA TYR A 22 -27.20 49.64 -13.75
C TYR A 22 -26.36 48.48 -14.30
N LEU A 23 -25.29 48.76 -15.03
CA LEU A 23 -24.32 47.74 -15.44
C LEU A 23 -23.59 47.16 -14.22
N TYR A 24 -23.23 48.01 -13.24
CA TYR A 24 -22.57 47.58 -12.01
C TYR A 24 -23.51 46.78 -11.10
N THR A 25 -24.76 47.19 -10.93
CA THR A 25 -25.75 46.44 -10.14
C THR A 25 -26.13 45.12 -10.80
N CYS A 26 -26.21 45.08 -12.14
CA CYS A 26 -26.45 43.82 -12.88
C CYS A 26 -25.25 42.87 -12.80
N HIS A 27 -24.01 43.38 -12.90
CA HIS A 27 -22.80 42.57 -12.70
C HIS A 27 -22.71 42.03 -11.26
N ILE A 28 -22.98 42.84 -10.24
CA ILE A 28 -23.02 42.39 -8.83
C ILE A 28 -24.12 41.35 -8.63
N TYR A 29 -25.30 41.53 -9.23
CA TYR A 29 -26.40 40.58 -9.15
C TYR A 29 -26.07 39.25 -9.86
N ILE A 30 -25.42 39.29 -11.03
CA ILE A 30 -24.93 38.09 -11.73
C ILE A 30 -23.84 37.39 -10.90
N MET A 31 -22.92 38.12 -10.27
CA MET A 31 -21.92 37.55 -9.34
C MET A 31 -22.54 36.97 -8.05
N SER A 32 -23.77 37.36 -7.69
CA SER A 32 -24.55 36.79 -6.59
C SER A 32 -25.46 35.62 -6.99
N LEU A 33 -25.62 35.38 -8.30
CA LEU A 33 -26.44 34.30 -8.87
C LEU A 33 -25.59 33.20 -9.53
N ILE A 34 -24.29 33.45 -9.75
CA ILE A 34 -23.32 32.38 -9.94
C ILE A 34 -23.14 31.76 -8.56
N PRO A 35 -23.54 30.51 -8.31
CA PRO A 35 -22.95 29.79 -7.20
C PRO A 35 -21.46 29.78 -7.53
N PHE A 36 -20.67 30.58 -6.81
CA PHE A 36 -19.28 30.24 -6.60
C PHE A 36 -19.37 28.84 -6.01
N GLY A 37 -19.28 27.83 -6.87
CA GLY A 37 -18.92 26.50 -6.45
C GLY A 37 -17.66 26.74 -5.65
N SER A 38 -17.78 26.58 -4.34
CA SER A 38 -16.64 26.32 -3.48
C SER A 38 -15.69 25.43 -4.28
N PRO A 39 -14.38 25.72 -4.33
CA PRO A 39 -13.46 24.85 -5.01
C PRO A 39 -13.77 23.44 -4.51
N ALA A 40 -14.30 22.60 -5.41
CA ALA A 40 -14.59 21.23 -5.04
C ALA A 40 -13.28 20.69 -4.51
N CYS A 41 -13.32 20.08 -3.31
CA CYS A 41 -12.13 19.50 -2.72
C CYS A 41 -11.45 18.62 -3.76
N ARG A 42 -10.11 18.60 -3.74
CA ARG A 42 -9.37 17.78 -4.70
C ARG A 42 -9.76 16.31 -4.49
N SER A 43 -9.53 15.47 -5.49
CA SER A 43 -9.94 14.06 -5.44
C SER A 43 -9.36 13.24 -4.28
N TYR A 44 -8.35 13.77 -3.58
CA TYR A 44 -7.67 13.16 -2.43
C TYR A 44 -7.97 13.89 -1.10
N GLU A 45 -8.92 14.82 -1.11
CA GLU A 45 -9.32 15.62 0.05
C GLU A 45 -10.79 15.35 0.40
N PHE A 46 -11.06 15.15 1.69
CA PHE A 46 -12.39 15.04 2.25
C PHE A 46 -13.01 16.44 2.41
N SER A 47 -14.24 16.61 1.94
CA SER A 47 -15.01 17.84 2.14
C SER A 47 -15.74 17.79 3.48
N CYS A 48 -15.36 18.68 4.40
CA CYS A 48 -16.11 18.86 5.65
C CYS A 48 -17.55 19.30 5.35
N ALA A 49 -18.48 19.00 6.27
CA ALA A 49 -19.85 19.48 6.17
C ALA A 49 -19.95 21.01 6.27
N THR A 50 -18.95 21.64 6.91
CA THR A 50 -18.71 23.08 6.84
C THR A 50 -18.26 23.49 5.43
N VAL A 51 -19.05 24.36 4.81
CA VAL A 51 -18.83 24.81 3.43
C VAL A 51 -17.45 25.45 3.28
N GLY A 52 -16.63 24.88 2.40
CA GLY A 52 -15.33 25.45 2.00
C GLY A 52 -14.13 24.97 2.80
N GLN A 53 -14.30 23.99 3.70
CA GLN A 53 -13.18 23.32 4.36
C GLN A 53 -12.93 21.93 3.74
N CYS A 54 -11.68 21.69 3.38
CA CYS A 54 -11.19 20.40 2.89
C CYS A 54 -10.05 19.94 3.78
N VAL A 55 -10.08 18.69 4.19
CA VAL A 55 -8.99 18.02 4.91
C VAL A 55 -8.45 16.88 4.04
N PRO A 56 -7.20 16.42 4.19
CA PRO A 56 -6.73 15.20 3.56
C PRO A 56 -7.69 14.04 3.83
N GLN A 57 -7.94 13.17 2.85
CA GLN A 57 -8.78 11.99 3.04
C GLN A 57 -8.28 11.10 4.19
N ALA A 58 -6.96 11.12 4.47
CA ALA A 58 -6.33 10.40 5.57
C ALA A 58 -6.68 10.93 6.98
N TRP A 59 -7.21 12.15 7.08
CA TRP A 59 -7.65 12.78 8.35
C TRP A 59 -9.13 12.56 8.60
N ARG A 60 -9.79 11.76 7.76
CA ARG A 60 -11.16 11.34 8.02
C ARG A 60 -11.13 10.14 8.94
N CYS A 61 -11.78 10.23 10.11
CA CYS A 61 -11.87 9.15 11.08
C CYS A 61 -10.52 8.71 11.66
N ASP A 62 -9.58 9.64 11.80
CA ASP A 62 -8.25 9.37 12.35
C ASP A 62 -8.18 9.54 13.88
N GLY A 63 -9.29 9.98 14.49
CA GLY A 63 -9.43 10.18 15.92
C GLY A 63 -9.08 11.60 16.39
N GLU A 64 -8.65 12.48 15.48
CA GLU A 64 -8.47 13.91 15.72
C GLU A 64 -9.57 14.72 15.01
N THR A 65 -9.98 15.84 15.59
CA THR A 65 -10.98 16.72 14.99
C THR A 65 -10.26 17.78 14.16
N ASP A 66 -10.12 17.53 12.86
CA ASP A 66 -9.51 18.44 11.88
C ASP A 66 -10.56 19.31 11.17
N CYS A 67 -11.77 18.81 10.96
CA CYS A 67 -12.88 19.66 10.52
C CYS A 67 -13.32 20.60 11.65
N MET A 68 -13.61 21.88 11.34
CA MET A 68 -14.07 22.85 12.34
C MET A 68 -15.38 22.43 13.03
N ASP A 69 -16.21 21.66 12.33
CA ASP A 69 -17.45 21.07 12.81
C ASP A 69 -17.31 19.60 13.26
N GLY A 70 -16.09 19.05 13.22
CA GLY A 70 -15.80 17.64 13.50
C GLY A 70 -16.51 16.66 12.57
N SER A 71 -16.83 17.09 11.34
CA SER A 71 -17.53 16.25 10.36
C SER A 71 -16.67 15.15 9.75
N ASP A 72 -15.35 15.30 9.80
CA ASP A 72 -14.34 14.26 9.55
C ASP A 72 -14.43 13.09 10.52
N GLU A 73 -14.77 13.36 11.79
CA GLU A 73 -14.95 12.36 12.84
C GLU A 73 -16.41 11.91 13.01
N GLN A 74 -17.32 12.38 12.14
CA GLN A 74 -18.73 12.01 12.16
C GLN A 74 -19.05 10.97 11.10
N GLN A 75 -19.95 10.04 11.46
CA GLN A 75 -20.30 8.89 10.61
C GLN A 75 -19.12 7.97 10.30
N CYS A 76 -18.04 8.06 11.07
CA CYS A 76 -17.06 7.00 11.18
C CYS A 76 -17.80 5.75 11.67
N GLY A 77 -17.68 4.64 10.94
CA GLY A 77 -17.97 3.34 11.50
C GLY A 77 -17.18 3.17 12.81
N ALA A 78 -17.60 2.26 13.70
CA ALA A 78 -16.78 1.95 14.87
C ALA A 78 -15.31 1.78 14.45
N PRO A 79 -14.32 2.32 15.21
CA PRO A 79 -12.91 2.17 14.86
C PRO A 79 -12.68 0.70 14.54
N CYS A 80 -12.15 0.44 13.34
CA CYS A 80 -12.06 -0.90 12.80
C CYS A 80 -11.47 -1.82 13.88
N GLY A 81 -12.15 -2.95 14.14
CA GLY A 81 -11.76 -3.86 15.19
C GLY A 81 -10.34 -4.40 14.96
N SER A 82 -9.76 -5.03 15.99
CA SER A 82 -8.48 -5.74 15.82
C SER A 82 -8.54 -6.71 14.64
N GLY A 83 -7.69 -6.50 13.62
CA GLY A 83 -7.67 -7.31 12.40
C GLY A 83 -8.47 -6.74 11.24
N GLN A 84 -9.05 -5.55 11.38
CA GLN A 84 -9.81 -4.88 10.33
C GLN A 84 -9.10 -3.60 9.86
N VAL A 85 -9.18 -3.33 8.56
CA VAL A 85 -8.56 -2.18 7.88
C VAL A 85 -9.66 -1.28 7.33
N PRO A 86 -9.58 0.05 7.51
CA PRO A 86 -10.55 0.96 6.92
C PRO A 86 -10.41 1.02 5.39
N CYS A 87 -11.54 1.09 4.69
CA CYS A 87 -11.57 1.47 3.27
C CYS A 87 -11.09 2.92 3.10
N VAL A 88 -10.60 3.30 1.92
CA VAL A 88 -10.18 4.70 1.62
C VAL A 88 -11.34 5.68 1.75
N SER A 89 -12.56 5.23 1.47
CA SER A 89 -13.79 5.98 1.76
C SER A 89 -13.96 6.28 3.24
N GLY A 90 -13.43 5.46 4.15
CA GLY A 90 -13.53 5.60 5.62
C GLY A 90 -14.88 5.17 6.22
N ASP A 91 -15.83 4.76 5.37
CA ASP A 91 -17.20 4.39 5.78
C ASP A 91 -17.37 2.89 6.07
N GLN A 92 -16.37 2.08 5.74
CA GLN A 92 -16.40 0.63 5.87
C GLN A 92 -15.04 0.13 6.37
N CYS A 93 -15.07 -0.99 7.09
CA CYS A 93 -13.89 -1.74 7.46
C CYS A 93 -13.97 -3.11 6.80
N VAL A 94 -12.85 -3.58 6.27
CA VAL A 94 -12.68 -4.93 5.74
C VAL A 94 -11.75 -5.71 6.65
N ASP A 95 -11.88 -7.04 6.68
CA ASP A 95 -10.89 -7.86 7.37
C ASP A 95 -9.53 -7.76 6.66
N TYR A 96 -8.44 -7.95 7.39
CA TYR A 96 -7.10 -7.98 6.81
C TYR A 96 -7.00 -9.02 5.68
N GLN A 97 -7.69 -10.17 5.80
CA GLN A 97 -7.71 -11.21 4.78
C GLN A 97 -8.47 -10.82 3.50
N GLN A 98 -9.27 -9.76 3.58
CA GLN A 98 -10.08 -9.23 2.48
C GLN A 98 -9.38 -8.05 1.78
N LEU A 99 -8.16 -7.71 2.20
CA LEU A 99 -7.36 -6.69 1.54
C LEU A 99 -6.58 -7.33 0.39
N CYS A 100 -6.76 -6.80 -0.82
CA CYS A 100 -6.09 -7.28 -2.03
C CYS A 100 -6.31 -8.76 -2.34
N ASP A 101 -7.46 -9.32 -1.98
CA ASP A 101 -7.78 -10.73 -2.21
C ASP A 101 -8.36 -10.99 -3.60
N GLY A 102 -8.38 -9.95 -4.45
CA GLY A 102 -8.92 -9.98 -5.80
C GLY A 102 -10.44 -9.80 -5.84
N THR A 103 -11.09 -9.56 -4.69
CA THR A 103 -12.52 -9.38 -4.58
C THR A 103 -12.83 -8.04 -3.91
N PRO A 104 -13.63 -7.15 -4.54
CA PRO A 104 -13.98 -5.88 -3.94
C PRO A 104 -14.98 -6.06 -2.78
N HIS A 105 -14.52 -5.79 -1.57
CA HIS A 105 -15.27 -5.77 -0.32
C HIS A 105 -15.64 -4.35 0.13
N CYS A 106 -14.82 -3.35 -0.21
CA CYS A 106 -15.18 -1.96 -0.02
C CYS A 106 -16.15 -1.50 -1.12
N ARG A 107 -17.06 -0.57 -0.79
CA ARG A 107 -18.00 0.03 -1.75
C ARG A 107 -17.29 0.80 -2.87
N ASP A 108 -16.15 1.38 -2.55
CA ASP A 108 -15.26 2.06 -3.49
C ASP A 108 -14.21 1.10 -4.10
N ALA A 109 -14.28 -0.20 -3.80
CA ALA A 109 -13.28 -1.22 -4.14
C ALA A 109 -11.84 -0.83 -3.73
N SER A 110 -11.72 0.04 -2.73
CA SER A 110 -10.42 0.55 -2.31
C SER A 110 -9.57 -0.53 -1.68
N ASP A 111 -10.16 -1.57 -1.10
CA ASP A 111 -9.46 -2.78 -0.64
C ASP A 111 -8.68 -3.49 -1.75
N GLU A 112 -9.04 -3.28 -3.01
CA GLU A 112 -8.33 -3.79 -4.20
C GLU A 112 -7.51 -2.72 -4.92
N SER A 113 -7.43 -1.50 -4.36
CA SER A 113 -6.66 -0.39 -4.93
C SER A 113 -5.22 -0.41 -4.46
N ILE A 114 -4.28 -0.03 -5.33
CA ILE A 114 -2.85 0.08 -4.99
C ILE A 114 -2.60 0.98 -3.77
N ASP A 115 -3.37 2.07 -3.63
CA ASP A 115 -3.16 3.03 -2.54
C ASP A 115 -3.54 2.46 -1.17
N ASN A 116 -4.50 1.53 -1.10
CA ASN A 116 -4.89 0.84 0.14
C ASN A 116 -4.14 -0.50 0.31
N CYS A 117 -3.76 -1.13 -0.80
CA CYS A 117 -3.01 -2.38 -0.85
C CYS A 117 -1.52 -2.22 -0.54
N ALA A 118 -0.98 -1.00 -0.66
CA ALA A 118 0.39 -0.69 -0.28
C ALA A 118 0.65 -0.79 1.24
N ILE A 119 -0.38 -1.05 2.05
CA ILE A 119 -0.28 -1.25 3.50
C ILE A 119 -0.20 -2.75 3.79
N CYS A 120 0.95 -3.36 3.53
CA CYS A 120 1.25 -4.67 4.11
C CYS A 120 1.64 -4.48 5.59
N VAL A 121 1.07 -5.28 6.50
CA VAL A 121 1.40 -5.21 7.93
C VAL A 121 2.88 -5.55 8.14
N GLN A 122 3.44 -5.15 9.29
CA GLN A 122 4.80 -5.55 9.66
C GLN A 122 4.97 -7.07 9.55
N GLY A 123 5.92 -7.49 8.72
CA GLY A 123 6.20 -8.91 8.47
C GLY A 123 5.56 -9.47 7.20
N GLN A 124 4.94 -8.64 6.36
CA GLN A 124 4.44 -9.04 5.05
C GLN A 124 5.13 -8.29 3.91
N PHE A 125 5.21 -8.94 2.76
CA PHE A 125 5.82 -8.44 1.53
C PHE A 125 4.75 -8.07 0.52
N ALA A 126 4.85 -6.87 -0.02
CA ALA A 126 3.99 -6.42 -1.10
C ALA A 126 4.43 -7.05 -2.41
N CYS A 127 3.50 -7.73 -3.09
CA CYS A 127 3.74 -8.21 -4.44
C CYS A 127 4.02 -7.03 -5.40
N GLY A 128 4.70 -7.32 -6.52
CA GLY A 128 4.83 -6.39 -7.63
C GLY A 128 3.50 -6.20 -8.37
N SER A 129 2.65 -7.23 -8.33
CA SER A 129 1.22 -7.12 -8.57
C SER A 129 0.46 -6.68 -7.31
N PHE A 130 -0.87 -6.67 -7.39
CA PHE A 130 -1.71 -6.57 -6.20
C PHE A 130 -1.48 -7.79 -5.28
N GLY A 131 -1.57 -7.58 -3.96
CA GLY A 131 -1.47 -8.62 -2.93
C GLY A 131 -0.34 -8.42 -1.91
N CYS A 132 -0.53 -8.96 -0.70
CA CYS A 132 0.51 -9.13 0.31
C CYS A 132 0.71 -10.62 0.57
N VAL A 133 1.97 -11.05 0.69
CA VAL A 133 2.34 -12.40 1.11
C VAL A 133 3.09 -12.32 2.43
N ASP A 134 3.07 -13.39 3.21
CA ASP A 134 3.86 -13.44 4.43
C ASP A 134 5.36 -13.35 4.10
N SER A 135 6.16 -12.69 4.94
CA SER A 135 7.61 -12.64 4.74
C SER A 135 8.26 -14.03 4.67
N ALA A 136 7.66 -15.05 5.27
CA ALA A 136 8.09 -16.44 5.16
C ALA A 136 7.85 -17.07 3.77
N GLN A 137 6.95 -16.48 2.98
CA GLN A 137 6.58 -16.92 1.63
C GLN A 137 7.36 -16.19 0.53
N VAL A 138 8.31 -15.33 0.91
CA VAL A 138 9.18 -14.61 -0.03
C VAL A 138 10.44 -15.43 -0.24
N CYS A 139 10.76 -15.72 -1.50
CA CYS A 139 11.92 -16.52 -1.89
C CYS A 139 11.94 -17.93 -1.28
N ASP A 140 10.77 -18.55 -1.11
CA ASP A 140 10.61 -19.90 -0.56
C ASP A 140 10.53 -20.98 -1.64
N GLY A 141 10.64 -20.58 -2.92
CA GLY A 141 10.63 -21.44 -4.09
C GLY A 141 9.23 -21.78 -4.59
N ILE A 142 8.18 -21.18 -4.00
CA ILE A 142 6.79 -21.35 -4.41
C ILE A 142 6.25 -19.97 -4.80
N GLN A 143 5.63 -19.89 -5.96
CA GLN A 143 4.97 -18.67 -6.40
C GLN A 143 3.68 -18.44 -5.58
N HIS A 144 3.71 -17.45 -4.70
CA HIS A 144 2.58 -16.95 -3.94
C HIS A 144 2.00 -15.66 -4.54
N CYS A 145 2.82 -14.79 -5.12
CA CYS A 145 2.31 -13.62 -5.84
C CYS A 145 1.81 -13.98 -7.24
N LEU A 146 0.78 -13.27 -7.72
CA LEU A 146 0.21 -13.50 -9.06
C LEU A 146 1.23 -13.24 -10.18
N ASP A 147 2.09 -12.25 -10.01
CA ASP A 147 3.21 -11.92 -10.90
C ASP A 147 4.52 -12.64 -10.55
N GLY A 148 4.53 -13.41 -9.46
CA GLY A 148 5.70 -14.11 -8.95
C GLY A 148 6.81 -13.20 -8.44
N SER A 149 6.49 -11.95 -8.09
CA SER A 149 7.45 -11.00 -7.52
C SER A 149 8.08 -11.46 -6.22
N ASP A 150 7.38 -12.28 -5.45
CA ASP A 150 7.88 -12.93 -4.22
C ASP A 150 9.07 -13.86 -4.50
N GLU A 151 9.18 -14.36 -5.72
CA GLU A 151 10.27 -15.24 -6.17
C GLU A 151 11.24 -14.53 -7.13
N GLN A 152 11.08 -13.22 -7.35
CA GLN A 152 11.93 -12.44 -8.25
C GLN A 152 12.87 -11.53 -7.48
N HIS A 153 14.08 -11.34 -8.02
CA HIS A 153 15.13 -10.52 -7.39
C HIS A 153 15.54 -10.96 -5.97
N CYS A 154 15.19 -12.18 -5.57
CA CYS A 154 15.89 -12.96 -4.56
C CYS A 154 17.36 -13.01 -4.98
N GLY A 155 18.21 -12.16 -4.40
CA GLY A 155 19.59 -11.99 -4.84
C GLY A 155 20.34 -13.32 -4.84
N ARG A 156 20.39 -13.98 -6.01
CA ARG A 156 20.69 -15.42 -6.17
C ARG A 156 19.76 -16.33 -5.34
N PRO A 157 19.46 -17.54 -5.84
CA PRO A 157 18.55 -18.44 -5.14
C PRO A 157 19.10 -18.67 -3.74
N THR A 158 18.34 -18.27 -2.75
CA THR A 158 18.39 -18.85 -1.41
C THR A 158 17.91 -20.30 -1.52
N LEU A 159 18.75 -21.13 -2.15
CA LEU A 159 19.06 -22.44 -1.62
C LEU A 159 19.33 -22.23 -0.12
N PRO A 160 18.85 -23.14 0.74
CA PRO A 160 18.47 -22.85 2.12
C PRO A 160 19.58 -22.05 2.78
N SER A 161 19.21 -20.92 3.38
CA SER A 161 19.93 -20.12 4.38
C SER A 161 21.46 -20.23 4.31
N PRO A 162 22.26 -19.13 4.13
CA PRO A 162 23.71 -19.25 4.28
C PRO A 162 23.96 -20.04 5.56
N CYS A 163 24.54 -21.24 5.40
CA CYS A 163 24.42 -22.31 6.37
C CYS A 163 24.65 -21.71 7.76
N SER A 164 23.96 -22.21 8.80
CA SER A 164 24.08 -21.66 10.16
C SER A 164 25.55 -21.34 10.46
N PRO A 165 25.91 -20.28 11.21
CA PRO A 165 27.31 -19.84 11.36
C PRO A 165 28.31 -20.91 11.88
N LYS A 166 27.82 -22.11 12.23
CA LYS A 166 28.56 -23.32 12.60
C LYS A 166 28.59 -24.42 11.51
N GLN A 167 28.18 -24.11 10.29
CA GLN A 167 28.07 -25.04 9.17
C GLN A 167 28.86 -24.53 7.95
N PHE A 168 29.46 -25.46 7.21
CA PHE A 168 30.11 -25.23 5.92
C PHE A 168 29.12 -25.51 4.78
N SER A 169 29.09 -24.62 3.79
CA SER A 169 28.31 -24.78 2.56
C SER A 169 29.12 -25.54 1.51
N CYS A 170 28.63 -26.71 1.10
CA CYS A 170 29.19 -27.48 -0.01
C CYS A 170 28.89 -26.82 -1.36
N ASP A 171 29.74 -27.07 -2.37
CA ASP A 171 29.54 -26.58 -3.74
C ASP A 171 28.30 -27.21 -4.41
N SER A 172 27.88 -28.40 -3.97
CA SER A 172 26.60 -29.03 -4.38
C SER A 172 25.36 -28.47 -3.67
N GLY A 173 25.53 -27.57 -2.71
CA GLY A 173 24.44 -26.82 -2.07
C GLY A 173 23.94 -27.38 -0.73
N GLU A 174 24.47 -28.51 -0.25
CA GLU A 174 24.20 -29.01 1.10
C GLU A 174 25.05 -28.33 2.19
N CYS A 175 24.57 -28.37 3.43
CA CYS A 175 25.27 -27.82 4.60
C CYS A 175 25.80 -28.95 5.48
N VAL A 176 27.09 -28.94 5.76
CA VAL A 176 27.75 -29.85 6.71
C VAL A 176 28.25 -29.07 7.93
N HIS A 177 28.55 -29.71 9.06
CA HIS A 177 29.08 -28.99 10.23
C HIS A 177 30.48 -28.44 9.93
N LEU A 178 30.88 -27.29 10.49
CA LEU A 178 32.23 -26.74 10.27
C LEU A 178 33.35 -27.71 10.69
N ASP A 179 33.09 -28.60 11.65
CA ASP A 179 34.03 -29.64 12.07
C ASP A 179 34.24 -30.73 11.01
N ARG A 180 33.35 -30.82 10.02
CA ARG A 180 33.44 -31.75 8.88
C ARG A 180 34.07 -31.13 7.65
N ARG A 181 34.63 -29.92 7.80
CA ARG A 181 35.42 -29.30 6.74
C ARG A 181 36.86 -29.70 6.97
N CYS A 182 37.49 -30.35 5.99
CA CYS A 182 38.88 -30.80 6.04
C CYS A 182 39.15 -31.83 7.15
N ASP A 183 38.22 -32.77 7.37
CA ASP A 183 38.30 -33.83 8.38
C ASP A 183 38.69 -35.20 7.79
N LEU A 184 39.03 -35.25 6.49
CA LEU A 184 39.39 -36.43 5.70
C LEU A 184 38.20 -37.36 5.40
N GLN A 185 36.98 -36.94 5.71
CA GLN A 185 35.76 -37.65 5.37
C GLN A 185 35.01 -36.90 4.27
N LYS A 186 34.42 -37.65 3.33
CA LYS A 186 33.52 -37.07 2.33
C LYS A 186 32.12 -36.95 2.93
N ASP A 187 31.80 -35.79 3.46
CA ASP A 187 30.48 -35.42 3.97
C ASP A 187 29.66 -34.62 2.96
N CYS A 188 30.29 -33.84 2.08
CA CYS A 188 29.61 -33.25 0.92
C CYS A 188 29.37 -34.32 -0.18
N VAL A 189 28.25 -34.22 -0.90
CA VAL A 189 27.91 -35.08 -2.04
C VAL A 189 28.96 -34.94 -3.15
N ASP A 190 29.46 -33.72 -3.37
CA ASP A 190 30.52 -33.42 -4.32
C ASP A 190 31.95 -33.51 -3.74
N GLY A 191 32.07 -33.71 -2.42
CA GLY A 191 33.34 -33.73 -1.68
C GLY A 191 34.05 -32.37 -1.60
N SER A 192 33.33 -31.25 -1.69
CA SER A 192 33.90 -29.90 -1.57
C SER A 192 34.44 -29.55 -0.18
N ASP A 193 33.94 -30.22 0.85
CA ASP A 193 34.43 -30.17 2.23
C ASP A 193 35.91 -30.53 2.37
N GLU A 194 36.43 -31.37 1.49
CA GLU A 194 37.82 -31.84 1.48
C GLU A 194 38.72 -31.15 0.44
N LYS A 195 38.22 -30.08 -0.19
CA LYS A 195 38.97 -29.30 -1.20
C LYS A 195 39.57 -28.04 -0.57
N ASP A 196 40.77 -27.66 -1.05
CA ASP A 196 41.50 -26.45 -0.60
C ASP A 196 41.81 -26.39 0.92
N CYS A 197 42.07 -27.55 1.50
CA CYS A 197 42.47 -27.69 2.89
C CYS A 197 43.97 -27.43 3.04
N GLY A 198 44.35 -26.21 3.44
CA GLY A 198 45.76 -25.87 3.69
C GLY A 198 46.42 -26.76 4.75
N ARG A 199 45.66 -27.20 5.76
CA ARG A 199 46.03 -28.23 6.73
C ARG A 199 44.78 -29.01 7.16
N PRO A 200 44.76 -30.35 7.10
CA PRO A 200 43.62 -31.13 7.57
C PRO A 200 43.46 -31.01 9.09
N HIS A 201 42.23 -30.77 9.54
CA HIS A 201 41.86 -30.80 10.95
C HIS A 201 41.66 -32.26 11.34
N VAL A 202 42.76 -32.96 11.64
CA VAL A 202 42.69 -34.29 12.21
C VAL A 202 42.05 -34.15 13.59
N HIS A 203 40.78 -34.54 13.72
CA HIS A 203 40.26 -34.89 15.03
C HIS A 203 41.00 -36.15 15.43
N LEU A 204 42.14 -35.99 16.12
CA LEU A 204 42.78 -37.08 16.83
C LEU A 204 41.75 -37.57 17.85
N THR A 205 40.96 -38.57 17.48
CA THR A 205 40.54 -39.57 18.45
C THR A 205 41.83 -40.20 18.93
N VAL A 206 42.36 -39.67 20.04
CA VAL A 206 43.37 -40.35 20.83
C VAL A 206 42.71 -41.65 21.27
N VAL A 207 42.93 -42.72 20.50
CA VAL A 207 42.76 -44.07 21.01
C VAL A 207 43.88 -44.23 22.03
N MET A 208 43.53 -44.05 23.29
CA MET A 208 44.40 -44.43 24.40
C MET A 208 44.38 -45.96 24.45
N ASP A 209 45.39 -46.59 23.84
CA ASP A 209 45.86 -47.93 24.21
C ASP A 209 47.02 -47.79 25.21
#